data_AF-A0A941DDR4-F1
#
_entry.id   AF-A0A941DDR4-F1
#
_cell.length_a   1.000
_cell.length_b   1.000
_cell.length_c   1.000
_cell.angle_alpha   90.00
_cell.angle_beta   90.00
_cell.angle_gamma   90.00
#
_symmetry.space_group_name_H-M   'P 1'
#
loop_
_entity.id
_entity.type
_entity.pdbx_description
1 polymer ?
#
loop_
_entity_poly.entity_id
_entity_poly.type
_entity_poly.pdbx_seq_one_letter_code
_entity_poly.pdbx_strand_id
1 'polypeptide(L)'
;MKRDMLKGLLKQLQDGLHTTEQVDAEMRTLLQHLHQDIETVLAKDENPDDPLYAALSDRSRAIYAEFASKHPKLEPALRELGSMLEKMGV
;
A
#
# COMPACT_ATOMS: atom_id res chain seq x y z
N MET A 1 -2.18 -16.81 -0.90
CA MET A 1 -2.08 -16.44 -2.33
C MET A 1 -2.37 -14.96 -2.57
N LYS A 2 -3.59 -14.44 -2.37
CA LYS A 2 -3.88 -13.00 -2.56
C LYS A 2 -3.06 -12.10 -1.61
N ARG A 3 -3.00 -12.48 -0.33
CA ARG A 3 -2.16 -11.87 0.71
C ARG A 3 -0.67 -11.79 0.34
N ASP A 4 -0.10 -12.87 -0.17
CA ASP A 4 1.31 -12.91 -0.59
C ASP A 4 1.59 -12.01 -1.79
N MET A 5 0.60 -11.87 -2.68
CA MET A 5 0.69 -11.00 -3.85
C MET A 5 0.66 -9.51 -3.45
N LEU A 6 -0.21 -9.14 -2.51
CA LEU A 6 -0.25 -7.78 -1.95
C LEU A 6 1.08 -7.45 -1.25
N LYS A 7 1.57 -8.35 -0.39
CA LYS A 7 2.88 -8.18 0.26
C LYS A 7 4.02 -8.09 -0.75
N GLY A 8 3.98 -8.88 -1.81
CA GLY A 8 4.96 -8.86 -2.90
C GLY A 8 4.99 -7.51 -3.63
N LEU A 9 3.82 -6.98 -4.01
CA LEU A 9 3.70 -5.67 -4.66
C LEU A 9 4.14 -4.53 -3.76
N LEU A 10 3.75 -4.53 -2.48
CA LEU A 10 4.21 -3.54 -1.49
C LEU A 10 5.72 -3.57 -1.32
N LYS A 11 6.31 -4.76 -1.26
CA LYS A 11 7.75 -4.92 -1.12
C LYS A 11 8.49 -4.46 -2.38
N GLN A 12 7.99 -4.80 -3.57
CA GLN A 12 8.51 -4.30 -4.84
C GLN A 12 8.43 -2.78 -4.94
N LEU A 13 7.33 -2.20 -4.48
CA LEU A 13 7.19 -0.75 -4.37
C LEU A 13 8.28 -0.23 -3.44
N GLN A 14 8.38 -0.74 -2.20
CA GLN A 14 9.37 -0.32 -1.21
C GLN A 14 10.83 -0.43 -1.70
N ASP A 15 11.18 -1.50 -2.41
CA ASP A 15 12.51 -1.66 -3.03
C ASP A 15 12.73 -0.65 -4.17
N GLY A 16 11.71 -0.37 -4.98
CA GLY A 16 11.72 0.68 -5.99
C GLY A 16 11.90 2.08 -5.38
N LEU A 17 11.31 2.33 -4.22
CA LEU A 17 11.50 3.55 -3.43
C LEU A 17 12.90 3.62 -2.82
N HIS A 18 13.45 2.46 -2.45
CA HIS A 18 14.80 2.39 -1.89
C HIS A 18 15.86 2.76 -2.94
N THR A 19 15.57 2.40 -4.18
CA THR A 19 16.41 2.67 -5.36
C THR A 19 16.19 4.08 -5.92
N THR A 20 15.01 4.66 -5.71
CA THR A 20 14.68 6.01 -6.18
C THR A 20 15.20 7.05 -5.16
N GLU A 21 16.32 7.69 -5.46
CA GLU A 21 16.93 8.75 -4.63
C GLU A 21 16.01 9.96 -4.34
N GLN A 22 14.88 10.06 -5.03
CA GLN A 22 13.95 11.19 -4.94
C GLN A 22 12.79 11.00 -3.95
N VAL A 23 12.70 9.87 -3.24
CA VAL A 23 11.61 9.67 -2.28
C VAL A 23 11.91 10.40 -0.98
N ASP A 24 11.08 11.39 -0.64
CA ASP A 24 11.18 12.14 0.61
C ASP A 24 11.15 11.20 1.84
N ALA A 25 11.93 11.54 2.87
CA ALA A 25 12.01 10.74 4.11
C ALA A 25 10.66 10.58 4.82
N GLU A 26 9.81 11.61 4.77
CA GLU A 26 8.43 11.58 5.28
C GLU A 26 7.59 10.52 4.55
N MET A 27 7.72 10.48 3.23
CA MET A 27 6.98 9.56 2.37
C MET A 27 7.40 8.10 2.60
N ARG A 28 8.71 7.86 2.78
CA ARG A 28 9.25 6.55 3.21
C ARG A 28 8.69 6.11 4.56
N THR A 29 8.47 7.05 5.47
CA THR A 29 7.91 6.76 6.79
C THR A 29 6.43 6.40 6.68
N LEU A 30 5.65 7.15 5.90
CA LEU A 30 4.25 6.85 5.63
C LEU A 30 4.05 5.47 5.00
N LEU A 31 4.89 5.09 4.05
CA LEU A 31 4.83 3.79 3.39
C LEU A 31 5.25 2.63 4.29
N GLN A 32 6.23 2.84 5.18
CA GLN A 32 6.58 1.85 6.21
C GLN A 32 5.44 1.65 7.22
N HIS A 33 4.81 2.73 7.67
CA HIS A 33 3.63 2.64 8.54
C HIS A 33 2.50 1.89 7.84
N LEU A 34 2.19 2.25 6.59
CA LEU A 34 1.17 1.56 5.80
C LEU A 34 1.48 0.07 5.66
N HIS A 35 2.75 -0.29 5.42
CA HIS A 35 3.17 -1.69 5.36
C HIS A 35 2.88 -2.43 6.68
N GLN A 36 3.25 -1.85 7.82
CA GLN A 36 2.98 -2.43 9.14
C GLN A 36 1.48 -2.55 9.43
N ASP A 37 0.69 -1.55 9.06
CA ASP A 37 -0.76 -1.58 9.21
C ASP A 37 -1.37 -2.70 8.36
N ILE A 38 -0.94 -2.83 7.09
CA ILE A 38 -1.35 -3.93 6.21
C ILE A 38 -0.94 -5.28 6.79
N GLU A 39 0.27 -5.43 7.30
CA GLU A 39 0.71 -6.67 7.94
C GLU A 39 -0.12 -7.01 9.18
N THR A 40 -0.49 -6.01 9.97
CA THR A 40 -1.30 -6.18 11.18
C THR A 40 -2.72 -6.62 10.84
N VAL A 41 -3.34 -5.98 9.83
CA VAL A 41 -4.68 -6.33 9.35
C VAL A 41 -4.68 -7.69 8.67
N LEU A 42 -3.63 -8.06 7.94
CA LEU A 42 -3.49 -9.39 7.36
C LEU A 42 -3.21 -10.47 8.40
N ALA A 43 -2.55 -10.13 9.52
CA ALA A 43 -2.23 -11.06 10.60
C ALA A 43 -3.43 -11.34 11.52
N LYS A 44 -4.32 -10.36 11.68
CA LYS A 44 -5.68 -10.63 12.14
C LYS A 44 -6.43 -11.30 11.00
N ASP A 45 -7.26 -12.30 11.30
CA ASP A 45 -8.03 -13.04 10.29
C ASP A 45 -8.64 -12.06 9.27
N GLU A 46 -8.36 -12.27 7.97
CA GLU A 46 -8.75 -11.41 6.84
C GLU A 46 -10.27 -11.38 6.72
N ASN A 47 -10.95 -10.67 7.63
CA ASN A 47 -12.36 -10.38 7.49
C ASN A 47 -12.47 -9.06 6.72
N PRO A 48 -12.77 -9.08 5.41
CA PRO A 48 -12.87 -7.88 4.61
C PRO A 48 -14.02 -6.95 5.06
N ASP A 49 -15.00 -7.50 5.79
CA ASP A 49 -16.05 -6.75 6.50
C ASP A 49 -15.56 -6.08 7.80
N ASP A 50 -14.29 -6.27 8.20
CA ASP A 50 -13.74 -5.57 9.37
C ASP A 50 -13.60 -4.08 9.03
N PRO A 51 -14.19 -3.16 9.81
CA PRO A 51 -14.02 -1.72 9.62
C PRO A 51 -12.54 -1.28 9.62
N LEU A 52 -11.64 -2.06 10.23
CA LEU A 52 -10.21 -1.85 10.17
C LEU A 52 -9.65 -2.02 8.75
N TYR A 53 -10.19 -2.96 7.97
CA TYR A 53 -9.79 -3.20 6.57
C TYR A 53 -10.24 -2.04 5.66
N ALA A 54 -11.46 -1.54 5.86
CA ALA A 54 -11.97 -0.37 5.14
C ALA A 54 -11.14 0.89 5.45
N ALA A 55 -10.85 1.14 6.73
CA ALA A 55 -10.01 2.27 7.16
C ALA A 55 -8.58 2.18 6.61
N LEU A 56 -8.00 0.98 6.58
CA LEU A 56 -6.70 0.72 5.98
C LEU A 56 -6.71 1.00 4.46
N SER A 57 -7.72 0.52 3.76
CA SER A 57 -7.87 0.72 2.32
C SER A 57 -7.98 2.20 1.98
N ASP A 58 -8.78 2.97 2.73
CA ASP A 58 -8.94 4.40 2.54
C ASP A 58 -7.63 5.17 2.80
N ARG A 59 -6.96 4.89 3.92
CA ARG A 59 -5.65 5.48 4.25
C ARG A 59 -4.58 5.14 3.23
N SER A 60 -4.54 3.90 2.76
CA SER A 60 -3.61 3.47 1.71
C SER A 60 -3.82 4.27 0.43
N ARG A 61 -5.07 4.47 0.02
CA ARG A 61 -5.46 5.20 -1.19
C ARG A 61 -5.04 6.67 -1.10
N ALA A 62 -5.21 7.30 0.06
CA ALA A 62 -4.76 8.66 0.29
C ALA A 62 -3.24 8.81 0.13
N ILE A 63 -2.46 7.95 0.82
CA ILE A 63 -0.99 7.94 0.73
C ILE A 63 -0.54 7.68 -0.70
N TYR A 64 -1.18 6.75 -1.41
CA TYR A 64 -0.86 6.44 -2.80
C TYR A 64 -1.20 7.57 -3.78
N ALA A 65 -2.28 8.31 -3.55
CA ALA A 65 -2.66 9.45 -4.39
C ALA A 65 -1.66 10.61 -4.26
N GLU A 66 -1.23 10.92 -3.03
CA GLU A 66 -0.15 11.88 -2.79
C GLU A 66 1.16 11.40 -3.40
N PHE A 67 1.44 10.10 -3.26
CA PHE A 67 2.65 9.51 -3.79
C PHE A 67 2.70 9.55 -5.32
N ALA A 68 1.64 9.14 -6.00
CA ALA A 68 1.54 9.17 -7.46
C ALA A 68 1.72 10.59 -8.00
N SER A 69 1.19 11.59 -7.28
CA SER A 69 1.32 13.00 -7.64
C SER A 69 2.77 13.49 -7.58
N LYS A 70 3.57 13.01 -6.61
CA LYS A 70 5.01 13.32 -6.51
C LYS A 70 5.89 12.42 -7.39
N HIS A 71 5.42 11.22 -7.70
CA HIS A 71 6.19 10.19 -8.42
C HIS A 71 5.36 9.52 -9.52
N PRO A 72 5.11 10.22 -10.65
CA PRO A 72 4.29 9.70 -11.75
C PRO A 72 4.84 8.41 -12.38
N LYS A 73 6.15 8.14 -12.24
CA LYS A 73 6.79 6.89 -12.70
C LYS A 73 6.29 5.64 -11.96
N LEU A 74 5.79 5.82 -10.73
CA LEU A 74 5.34 4.74 -9.87
C LEU A 74 3.81 4.64 -9.84
N GLU A 75 3.10 5.57 -10.47
CA GLU A 75 1.64 5.57 -10.63
C GLU A 75 1.05 4.21 -11.07
N PRO A 76 1.59 3.51 -12.10
CA PRO A 76 1.01 2.23 -12.51
C PRO A 76 1.09 1.14 -11.41
N ALA A 77 2.19 1.05 -10.67
CA ALA A 77 2.35 0.09 -9.58
C ALA A 77 1.39 0.39 -8.41
N LEU A 78 1.19 1.67 -8.10
CA LEU A 78 0.29 2.14 -7.04
C LEU A 78 -1.17 1.94 -7.39
N ARG A 79 -1.53 2.17 -8.65
CA ARG A 79 -2.89 1.95 -9.17
C ARG A 79 -3.25 0.46 -9.07
N GLU A 80 -2.31 -0.43 -9.39
CA GLU A 80 -2.50 -1.88 -9.27
C GLU A 80 -2.67 -2.33 -7.81
N LEU A 81 -1.87 -1.75 -6.89
CA LEU A 81 -2.02 -1.95 -5.45
C LEU A 81 -3.38 -1.49 -4.92
N GLY A 82 -3.83 -0.29 -5.31
CA GLY A 82 -5.14 0.24 -4.93
C GLY A 82 -6.28 -0.64 -5.44
N SER A 83 -6.21 -1.09 -6.70
CA SER A 83 -7.20 -2.02 -7.27
C SER A 83 -7.22 -3.38 -6.59
N MET A 84 -6.07 -3.89 -6.09
CA MET A 84 -6.05 -5.13 -5.30
C MET A 84 -6.70 -4.95 -3.93
N LEU A 85 -6.43 -3.83 -3.26
CA LEU A 85 -7.05 -3.52 -1.96
C LEU A 85 -8.56 -3.35 -2.09
N GLU A 86 -9.04 -2.65 -3.14
CA GLU A 86 -10.47 -2.55 -3.47
C GLU A 86 -11.10 -3.92 -3.73
N LYS A 87 -10.43 -4.80 -4.50
CA LYS A 87 -10.90 -6.18 -4.75
C LYS A 87 -10.92 -7.09 -3.52
N MET A 88 -10.32 -6.66 -2.42
CA MET A 88 -10.33 -7.38 -1.17
C MET A 88 -11.37 -6.82 -0.19
N GLY A 89 -11.72 -5.54 -0.26
CA GLY A 89 -12.78 -4.93 0.56
C GLY A 89 -14.17 -4.87 -0.11
N VAL A 90 -14.30 -5.37 -1.34
CA VAL A 90 -15.54 -5.50 -2.13
C VAL A 90 -15.78 -6.96 -2.50
#